data_AF-A0A352IMT1-F1
#
_entry.id   AF-A0A352IMT1-F1
#
_cell.length_a   1.000
_cell.length_b   1.000
_cell.length_c   1.000
_cell.angle_alpha   90.00
_cell.angle_beta   90.00
_cell.angle_gamma   90.00
#
_symmetry.space_group_name_H-M   'P 1'
#
loop_
_entity.id
_entity.type
_entity.pdbx_description
1 polymer ?
#
loop_
_entity_poly.entity_id
_entity_poly.type
_entity_poly.pdbx_seq_one_letter_code
_entity_poly.pdbx_strand_id
1 'polypeptide(L)'
;ESAMARWPTNRLTAILQDAIAQHQPPMVHGRRIKLRYAHQGGSNPPVIVVHGNQVDSLPGAYKRYLENTFRKVLKVTGSPIRFEFKSGENPFAGKVDRLTPRQKVKKDNDEKQGRRPKKKRQKSLKR
;
A
#
# COMPACT_ATOMS: atom_id res chain seq x y z
N GLU A 1 8.99 -12.81 25.55
CA GLU A 1 7.82 -13.64 25.16
C GLU A 1 8.18 -14.43 23.91
N SER A 2 7.75 -15.70 23.88
CA SER A 2 8.15 -16.69 22.87
C SER A 2 7.39 -16.54 21.55
N ALA A 3 7.81 -17.28 20.51
CA ALA A 3 7.21 -17.27 19.18
C ALA A 3 5.67 -17.31 19.20
N MET A 4 5.02 -18.08 20.08
CA MET A 4 3.56 -18.24 20.07
C MET A 4 2.74 -17.15 20.79
N ALA A 5 3.37 -16.06 21.23
CA ALA A 5 2.67 -15.00 21.95
C ALA A 5 1.55 -14.37 21.10
N ARG A 6 0.42 -14.07 21.74
CA ARG A 6 -0.76 -13.47 21.10
C ARG A 6 -0.99 -12.08 21.67
N TRP A 7 -1.04 -11.07 20.81
CA TRP A 7 -1.27 -9.69 21.23
C TRP A 7 -2.58 -9.14 20.67
N PRO A 8 -3.36 -8.40 21.47
CA PRO A 8 -4.59 -7.79 20.97
C PRO A 8 -4.27 -6.71 19.93
N THR A 9 -5.16 -6.56 18.95
CA THR A 9 -5.03 -5.60 17.84
C THR A 9 -4.90 -4.16 18.32
N ASN A 10 -5.59 -3.82 19.42
CA ASN A 10 -5.48 -2.51 20.06
C ASN A 10 -4.04 -2.21 20.51
N ARG A 11 -3.39 -3.15 21.20
CA ARG A 11 -2.00 -2.99 21.66
C ARG A 11 -1.04 -2.82 20.49
N LEU A 12 -1.18 -3.61 19.43
CA LEU A 12 -0.34 -3.50 18.25
C LEU A 12 -0.54 -2.16 17.51
N THR A 13 -1.78 -1.68 17.47
CA THR A 13 -2.12 -0.41 16.85
C THR A 13 -1.60 0.79 17.66
N ALA A 14 -1.66 0.73 19.00
CA ALA A 14 -1.06 1.75 19.86
C ALA A 14 0.46 1.85 19.66
N ILE A 15 1.17 0.71 19.67
CA ILE A 15 2.61 0.66 19.40
C ILE A 15 2.94 1.24 18.02
N LEU A 16 2.12 0.94 17.01
CA LEU A 16 2.29 1.49 15.67
C LEU A 16 2.15 3.02 15.66
N GLN A 17 1.14 3.56 16.34
CA GLN A 17 0.92 5.00 16.44
C GLN A 17 2.07 5.71 17.14
N ASP A 18 2.56 5.14 18.24
CA ASP A 18 3.71 5.66 18.98
C ASP A 18 4.97 5.66 18.11
N ALA A 19 5.22 4.58 17.37
CA ALA A 19 6.34 4.49 16.43
C ALA A 19 6.27 5.56 15.33
N ILE A 20 5.07 5.81 14.79
CA ILE A 20 4.85 6.84 13.76
C ILE A 20 5.04 8.24 14.33
N ALA A 21 4.61 8.48 15.57
CA ALA A 21 4.78 9.76 16.25
C ALA A 21 6.26 10.08 16.48
N GLN A 22 7.05 9.07 16.86
CA GLN A 22 8.50 9.22 17.04
C GLN A 22 9.24 9.39 15.72
N HIS A 23 8.94 8.56 14.72
CA HIS A 23 9.59 8.62 13.42
C HIS A 23 8.55 8.51 12.31
N GLN A 24 8.29 9.64 11.66
CA GLN A 24 7.25 9.71 10.64
C GLN A 24 7.68 9.00 9.34
N PRO A 25 6.76 8.30 8.65
CA PRO A 25 7.05 7.69 7.35
C PRO A 25 7.47 8.74 6.31
N PRO A 26 8.41 8.39 5.42
CA PRO A 26 8.84 9.27 4.35
C PRO A 26 7.70 9.51 3.35
N MET A 27 7.78 10.64 2.64
CA MET A 27 6.86 10.97 1.56
C MET A 27 7.33 10.30 0.27
N VAL A 28 6.40 9.66 -0.44
CA VAL A 28 6.69 8.96 -1.70
C VAL A 28 5.72 9.48 -2.77
N HIS A 29 6.24 9.93 -3.91
CA HIS A 29 5.45 10.55 -4.99
C HIS A 29 4.57 11.74 -4.52
N GLY A 30 5.10 12.59 -3.64
CA GLY A 30 4.40 13.78 -3.13
C GLY A 30 3.25 13.49 -2.16
N ARG A 31 3.08 12.24 -1.71
CA ARG A 31 2.06 11.85 -0.72
C ARG A 31 2.70 11.09 0.43
N ARG A 32 2.17 11.30 1.63
CA ARG A 32 2.66 10.59 2.82
C ARG A 32 2.00 9.22 2.91
N ILE A 33 2.81 8.21 3.24
CA ILE A 33 2.32 6.86 3.53
C ILE A 33 1.52 6.92 4.83
N LYS A 34 0.29 6.42 4.81
CA LYS A 34 -0.60 6.43 5.98
C LYS A 34 -0.79 5.01 6.49
N LEU A 35 -0.13 4.67 7.60
CA LEU A 35 -0.35 3.42 8.32
C LEU A 35 -1.55 3.62 9.26
N ARG A 36 -2.54 2.74 9.20
CA ARG A 36 -3.84 2.91 9.87
C ARG A 36 -3.93 2.08 11.16
N TYR A 37 -3.67 0.78 11.05
CA TYR A 37 -3.74 -0.13 12.18
C TYR A 37 -2.88 -1.37 11.90
N ALA A 38 -2.61 -2.13 12.96
CA ALA A 38 -1.86 -3.38 12.88
C ALA A 38 -2.62 -4.50 13.58
N HIS A 39 -2.50 -5.72 13.06
CA HIS A 39 -2.99 -6.91 13.71
C HIS A 39 -2.00 -8.06 13.55
N GLN A 40 -2.13 -9.06 14.41
CA GLN A 40 -1.35 -10.29 14.31
C GLN A 40 -1.98 -11.19 13.24
N GLY A 41 -1.23 -11.50 12.18
CA GLY A 41 -1.65 -12.43 11.12
C GLY A 41 -1.29 -13.88 11.42
N GLY A 42 -0.21 -14.11 12.18
CA GLY A 42 0.27 -15.46 12.51
C GLY A 42 1.15 -15.45 13.75
N SER A 43 1.35 -16.63 14.33
CA SER A 43 2.10 -16.79 15.59
C SER A 43 3.48 -17.40 15.41
N ASN A 44 3.72 -18.40 14.55
CA ASN A 44 5.04 -19.03 14.44
C ASN A 44 5.57 -19.01 12.98
N PRO A 45 6.43 -18.05 12.60
CA PRO A 45 6.92 -16.90 13.37
C PRO A 45 5.84 -15.81 13.55
N PRO A 46 5.97 -14.88 14.52
CA PRO A 46 5.01 -13.79 14.68
C PRO A 46 4.92 -12.94 13.43
N VAL A 47 3.75 -12.89 12.80
CA VAL A 47 3.48 -12.05 11.62
C VAL A 47 2.61 -10.89 12.05
N ILE A 48 3.10 -9.67 11.87
CA ILE A 48 2.35 -8.43 12.08
C ILE A 48 1.96 -7.88 10.72
N VAL A 49 0.67 -7.77 10.49
CA VAL A 49 0.10 -7.22 9.26
C VAL A 49 -0.32 -5.78 9.53
N VAL A 50 0.31 -4.85 8.81
CA VAL A 50 0.03 -3.42 8.89
C VAL A 50 -0.81 -3.01 7.69
N HIS A 51 -1.97 -2.41 7.96
CA HIS A 51 -2.84 -1.87 6.94
C HIS A 51 -2.63 -0.39 6.75
N GLY A 52 -2.67 0.08 5.51
CA GLY A 52 -2.53 1.49 5.22
C GLY A 52 -2.69 1.85 3.76
N ASN A 53 -2.38 3.11 3.45
CA ASN A 53 -2.36 3.64 2.11
C ASN A 53 -0.91 3.77 1.63
N GLN A 54 -0.65 3.36 0.38
CA GLN A 54 0.68 3.39 -0.24
C GLN A 54 1.77 2.61 0.54
N VAL A 55 1.36 1.58 1.27
CA VAL A 55 2.29 0.78 2.10
C VAL A 55 3.26 -0.05 1.26
N ASP A 56 2.93 -0.34 0.01
CA ASP A 56 3.81 -1.02 -0.95
C ASP A 56 5.05 -0.18 -1.29
N SER A 57 4.91 1.15 -1.23
CA SER A 57 5.99 2.11 -1.48
C SER A 57 6.86 2.39 -0.25
N LEU A 58 6.64 1.68 0.86
CA LEU A 58 7.40 1.90 2.09
C LEU A 58 8.86 1.43 1.93
N PRO A 59 9.87 2.31 2.16
CA PRO A 59 11.26 1.93 2.04
C PRO A 59 11.65 0.81 3.03
N GLY A 60 12.56 -0.08 2.61
CA GLY A 60 13.04 -1.18 3.45
C GLY A 60 13.64 -0.72 4.78
N ALA A 61 14.27 0.46 4.82
CA ALA A 61 14.77 1.04 6.05
C ALA A 61 13.67 1.31 7.08
N TYR A 62 12.52 1.82 6.65
CA TYR A 62 11.39 2.08 7.56
C TYR A 62 10.71 0.78 8.00
N LYS A 63 10.68 -0.25 7.14
CA LYS A 63 10.23 -1.60 7.53
C LYS A 63 11.09 -2.17 8.66
N ARG A 64 12.42 -2.07 8.55
CA ARG A 64 13.37 -2.48 9.61
C ARG A 64 13.22 -1.66 10.89
N TYR A 65 12.94 -0.36 10.77
CA TYR A 65 12.64 0.48 11.92
C TYR A 65 11.41 -0.04 12.69
N LEU A 66 10.30 -0.31 12.01
CA LEU A 66 9.09 -0.87 12.63
C LEU A 66 9.38 -2.23 13.27
N GLU A 67 10.07 -3.11 12.55
CA GLU A 67 10.48 -4.42 13.07
C GLU A 67 11.25 -4.30 14.40
N ASN A 68 12.27 -3.44 14.43
CA ASN A 68 13.08 -3.22 15.62
C ASN A 68 12.28 -2.60 16.77
N THR A 69 11.39 -1.66 16.48
CA THR A 69 10.53 -1.02 17.50
C THR A 69 9.59 -2.03 18.12
N PHE A 70 8.89 -2.83 17.30
CA PHE A 70 8.00 -3.87 17.80
C PHE A 70 8.76 -4.96 18.57
N ARG A 71 9.94 -5.36 18.10
CA ARG A 71 10.80 -6.32 18.82
C ARG A 71 11.19 -5.82 20.20
N LYS A 72 11.56 -4.55 20.34
CA LYS A 72 11.91 -3.92 21.62
C LYS A 72 10.72 -3.86 22.58
N VAL A 73 9.55 -3.43 22.09
CA VAL A 73 8.36 -3.23 22.95
C VAL A 73 7.71 -4.55 23.36
N LEU A 74 7.60 -5.51 22.43
CA LEU A 74 7.00 -6.82 22.69
C LEU A 74 7.97 -7.80 23.36
N LYS A 75 9.26 -7.44 23.49
CA LYS A 75 10.31 -8.26 24.10
C LYS A 75 10.32 -9.70 23.55
N VAL A 76 10.18 -9.81 22.22
CA VAL A 76 10.20 -11.10 21.53
C VAL A 76 11.64 -11.59 21.42
N THR A 77 11.89 -12.78 21.93
CA THR A 77 13.21 -13.43 21.92
C THR A 77 13.14 -14.76 21.17
N GLY A 78 14.20 -15.10 20.45
CA GLY A 78 14.32 -16.39 19.73
C GLY A 78 13.63 -16.49 18.37
N SER A 79 12.62 -15.65 18.06
CA SER A 79 11.99 -15.61 16.72
C SER A 79 12.08 -14.22 16.10
N PRO A 80 12.37 -14.10 14.80
CA PRO A 80 12.19 -12.85 14.07
C PRO A 80 10.70 -12.49 13.99
N ILE A 81 10.38 -11.19 13.97
CA ILE A 81 9.03 -10.68 13.71
C ILE A 81 8.92 -10.39 12.22
N ARG A 82 7.97 -11.02 11.54
CA ARG A 82 7.71 -10.76 10.12
C ARG A 82 6.69 -9.64 9.98
N PHE A 83 6.97 -8.69 9.11
CA PHE A 83 6.04 -7.62 8.76
C PHE A 83 5.46 -7.84 7.38
N GLU A 84 4.14 -7.82 7.30
CA GLU A 84 3.40 -7.76 6.04
C GLU A 84 2.67 -6.43 5.95
N PHE A 85 2.70 -5.84 4.76
CA PHE A 85 2.07 -4.57 4.49
C PHE A 85 0.95 -4.80 3.49
N LYS A 86 -0.28 -4.45 3.86
CA LYS A 86 -1.46 -4.61 3.00
C LYS A 86 -2.05 -3.25 2.67
N SER A 87 -2.03 -2.91 1.39
CA SER A 87 -2.81 -1.79 0.85
C SER A 87 -4.24 -2.24 0.54
N GLY A 88 -5.19 -1.32 0.64
CA GLY A 88 -6.56 -1.60 0.18
C GLY A 88 -6.62 -1.59 -1.35
N GLU A 89 -7.37 -2.53 -1.93
CA GLU A 89 -7.62 -2.53 -3.37
C GLU A 89 -8.50 -1.34 -3.76
N ASN A 90 -8.14 -0.67 -4.85
CA ASN A 90 -8.95 0.40 -5.43
C ASN A 90 -9.83 -0.19 -6.56
N PRO A 91 -11.16 -0.26 -6.38
CA PRO A 91 -12.07 -0.83 -7.39
C PRO A 91 -12.09 -0.05 -8.72
N PHE A 92 -11.55 1.17 -8.74
CA PHE A 92 -11.47 2.03 -9.93
C PHE A 92 -10.10 2.02 -10.61
N ALA A 93 -9.12 1.24 -10.13
CA ALA A 93 -7.75 1.25 -10.67
C ALA A 93 -7.69 0.95 -12.18
N GLY A 94 -8.62 0.13 -12.70
CA GLY A 94 -8.73 -0.18 -14.13
C GLY A 94 -9.85 0.57 -14.89
N LYS A 95 -10.73 1.31 -14.19
CA LYS A 95 -11.95 1.91 -14.76
C LYS A 95 -11.91 3.43 -14.85
N VAL A 96 -10.73 4.01 -15.05
CA VAL A 96 -10.65 5.44 -15.36
C VAL A 96 -11.01 5.65 -16.83
N ASP A 97 -12.23 6.09 -17.08
CA ASP A 97 -12.65 6.53 -18.40
C ASP A 97 -11.89 7.81 -18.77
N ARG A 98 -10.80 7.65 -19.51
CA ARG A 98 -9.89 8.75 -19.90
C ARG A 98 -10.48 9.62 -21.01
N LEU A 99 -11.65 9.26 -21.55
CA LEU A 99 -12.30 10.03 -22.61
C LEU A 99 -13.07 11.19 -22.00
N THR A 100 -12.80 12.41 -22.47
CA THR A 100 -13.64 13.55 -22.14
C THR A 100 -15.06 13.33 -22.69
N PRO A 101 -16.11 13.95 -22.13
CA PRO A 101 -17.49 13.79 -22.62
C PRO A 101 -17.61 14.00 -24.14
N ARG A 102 -16.89 14.99 -24.69
CA ARG A 102 -16.79 15.25 -26.14
C ARG A 102 -16.16 14.09 -26.91
N GLN A 103 -15.10 13.48 -26.37
CA GLN A 103 -14.46 12.33 -27.01
C GLN A 103 -15.34 11.08 -26.99
N LYS A 104 -16.17 10.91 -25.95
CA LYS A 104 -17.16 9.81 -25.88
C LYS A 104 -18.24 9.98 -26.94
N VAL A 105 -18.84 11.18 -27.05
CA VAL A 105 -19.86 11.48 -28.08
C VAL A 105 -19.30 11.32 -29.48
N LYS A 106 -18.06 11.79 -29.73
CA LYS A 106 -17.40 11.59 -31.02
C LYS A 106 -17.21 10.11 -31.34
N LYS A 107 -16.75 9.31 -30.37
CA LYS A 107 -16.58 7.86 -30.53
C LYS A 107 -17.92 7.17 -30.84
N ASP A 108 -18.98 7.50 -30.10
CA ASP A 108 -20.32 6.95 -30.30
C ASP A 108 -20.89 7.32 -31.69
N ASN A 109 -20.70 8.57 -32.12
CA ASN A 109 -21.10 9.01 -33.47
C ASN A 109 -20.28 8.34 -34.57
N ASP A 110 -18.96 8.17 -34.38
CA ASP A 110 -18.08 7.48 -35.33
C ASP A 110 -18.46 5.98 -35.44
N GLU A 111 -18.80 5.33 -34.33
CA GLU A 111 -19.31 3.94 -34.29
C GLU A 111 -20.67 3.81 -35.01
N LYS A 112 -21.62 4.71 -34.74
CA LYS A 112 -22.93 4.74 -35.42
C LYS A 112 -22.81 4.98 -36.94
N GLN A 113 -21.84 5.77 -37.37
CA GLN A 113 -21.59 6.07 -38.77
C GLN A 113 -20.68 5.02 -39.46
N GLY A 114 -20.31 3.93 -38.78
CA GLY A 114 -19.44 2.87 -39.34
C GLY A 114 -18.02 3.36 -39.69
N ARG A 115 -17.61 4.51 -39.16
CA ARG A 115 -16.31 5.12 -39.43
C ARG A 115 -15.25 4.42 -38.58
N ARG A 116 -14.38 3.65 -39.23
CA ARG A 116 -13.25 3.02 -38.51
C ARG A 116 -12.35 4.10 -37.91
N PRO A 117 -12.00 4.01 -36.61
CA PRO A 117 -11.09 4.96 -35.99
C PRO A 117 -9.73 4.88 -36.70
N LYS A 118 -9.21 6.03 -37.18
CA LYS A 118 -7.88 6.09 -37.78
C LYS A 118 -6.86 5.61 -36.73
N LYS A 119 -6.09 4.55 -37.04
CA LYS A 119 -4.98 4.09 -36.19
C LYS A 119 -4.08 5.30 -35.88
N LYS A 120 -3.88 5.61 -34.60
CA LYS A 120 -2.89 6.62 -34.19
C LYS A 120 -1.53 6.15 -34.72
N ARG A 121 -0.90 6.96 -35.59
CA ARG A 121 0.50 6.75 -35.98
C ARG A 121 1.33 6.70 -34.70
N GLN A 122 2.06 5.61 -34.46
CA GLN A 122 3.09 5.58 -33.43
C GLN A 122 4.05 6.72 -33.73
N LYS A 123 4.01 7.79 -32.93
CA LYS A 123 5.13 8.74 -32.90
C LYS A 123 6.29 7.95 -32.31
N SER A 124 7.30 7.67 -33.12
CA SER A 124 8.60 7.18 -32.66
C SER A 124 9.07 8.13 -31.56
N LEU A 125 9.10 7.67 -30.31
CA LEU A 125 9.84 8.37 -29.26
C LEU A 125 11.32 8.29 -29.65
N LYS A 126 11.81 9.36 -30.29
CA LYS A 126 13.23 9.57 -30.56
C LYS A 126 13.69 10.68 -29.62
N ARG A 127 14.32 10.27 -28.52
CA ARG A 127 15.35 10.94 -27.68
C ARG A 127 15.23 10.49 -26.24
#